data_AF-A0A835Y7S8-F1
#
_entry.id   AF-A0A835Y7S8-F1
#
_cell.length_a   1.000
_cell.length_b   1.000
_cell.length_c   1.000
_cell.angle_alpha   90.00
_cell.angle_beta   90.00
_cell.angle_gamma   90.00
#
_symmetry.space_group_name_H-M   'P 1'
#
loop_
_entity.id
_entity.type
_entity.pdbx_description
1 polymer ?
#
loop_
_entity_poly.entity_id
_entity_poly.type
_entity_poly.pdbx_seq_one_letter_code
_entity_poly.pdbx_strand_id
1 'polypeptide(L)'
;MNNNKLDESALLAGCKGVFSKTSYISMGTEGKPETYGAKGPQRSAFGGKHLSTEPLKEGKTVDVYFEKKHNWIGDKDPYVDRIRYKELQPEKKKGFLTSDFSKRDEFTNTIRTEQWREQLKGENGHAKAALEMFTAAAGLEDSSPRVATTKRDPELFMYDQVYEKEDPNFDGASRTHRDTKNKTMLSRDRELGEMITTTKLAFQAPSDHHKPEHARKPIVRETFFRKTNIFFPEGCAADPST
;
A
#
# COMPACT_ATOMS: atom_id res chain seq x y z
N MET A 1 16.84 123.62 -25.48
CA MET A 1 15.89 123.27 -24.40
C MET A 1 16.57 123.30 -23.02
N ASN A 2 17.76 122.73 -22.86
CA ASN A 2 18.47 122.67 -21.58
C ASN A 2 19.75 123.53 -21.61
N ASN A 3 19.60 124.87 -21.68
CA ASN A 3 20.75 125.79 -21.70
C ASN A 3 21.22 126.09 -20.26
N ASN A 4 22.53 126.08 -20.02
CA ASN A 4 23.18 126.24 -18.70
C ASN A 4 22.68 125.28 -17.61
N LYS A 5 22.31 124.04 -17.96
CA LYS A 5 21.91 123.01 -17.00
C LYS A 5 22.90 121.84 -16.98
N LEU A 6 23.13 121.28 -15.80
CA LEU A 6 23.98 120.10 -15.54
C LEU A 6 23.16 118.90 -15.05
N ASP A 7 21.85 118.91 -15.32
CA ASP A 7 20.95 117.81 -14.96
C ASP A 7 21.11 116.63 -15.94
N GLU A 8 20.65 115.45 -15.53
CA GLU A 8 20.76 114.22 -16.33
C GLU A 8 20.19 114.42 -17.75
N SER A 9 19.10 115.17 -17.88
CA SER A 9 18.48 115.47 -19.18
C SER A 9 19.37 116.29 -20.13
N ALA A 10 20.31 117.09 -19.62
CA ALA A 10 21.29 117.82 -20.42
C ALA A 10 22.45 116.92 -20.88
N LEU A 11 22.76 115.87 -20.12
CA LEU A 11 23.89 114.96 -20.34
C LEU A 11 23.52 113.70 -21.12
N LEU A 12 22.25 113.27 -21.07
CA LEU A 12 21.77 111.94 -21.50
C LEU A 12 22.11 111.56 -22.95
N ALA A 13 22.21 112.53 -23.88
CA ALA A 13 22.59 112.29 -25.27
C ALA A 13 24.00 112.83 -25.60
N GLY A 14 24.95 112.67 -24.66
CA GLY A 14 26.34 113.08 -24.83
C GLY A 14 26.51 114.61 -24.84
N CYS A 15 26.07 115.26 -23.76
CA CYS A 15 26.07 116.72 -23.58
C CYS A 15 25.18 117.49 -24.59
N LYS A 16 24.23 116.81 -25.24
CA LYS A 16 23.16 117.41 -26.03
C LYS A 16 21.84 117.22 -25.27
N GLY A 17 21.14 118.31 -24.99
CA GLY A 17 19.94 118.27 -24.16
C GLY A 17 18.80 117.45 -24.77
N VAL A 18 18.23 116.55 -23.96
CA VAL A 18 17.07 115.71 -24.28
C VAL A 18 15.80 116.30 -23.67
N PHE A 19 14.65 116.03 -24.29
CA PHE A 19 13.35 116.60 -23.90
C PHE A 19 12.92 116.27 -22.47
N SER A 20 13.19 115.05 -21.99
CA SER A 20 12.90 114.62 -20.61
C SER A 20 13.81 113.45 -20.23
N LYS A 21 13.99 113.23 -18.91
CA LYS A 21 14.70 112.04 -18.40
C LYS A 21 13.82 110.79 -18.50
N THR A 22 14.41 109.63 -18.77
CA THR A 22 13.74 108.32 -18.76
C THR A 22 14.36 107.43 -17.69
N SER A 23 13.58 106.55 -17.07
CA SER A 23 14.07 105.61 -16.06
C SER A 23 14.79 104.41 -16.71
N TYR A 24 15.85 103.91 -16.06
CA TYR A 24 16.56 102.70 -16.50
C TYR A 24 15.92 101.44 -15.89
N ILE A 25 15.45 100.52 -16.74
CA ILE A 25 14.84 99.25 -16.30
C ILE A 25 15.82 98.29 -15.59
N SER A 26 17.12 98.49 -15.77
CA SER A 26 18.17 97.62 -15.22
C SER A 26 18.61 97.97 -13.80
N MET A 27 18.27 99.16 -13.31
CA MET A 27 18.73 99.66 -12.01
C MET A 27 17.71 99.46 -10.89
N GLY A 28 16.50 99.01 -11.21
CA GLY A 28 15.40 98.87 -10.25
C GLY A 28 14.80 100.21 -9.82
N THR A 29 14.08 100.20 -8.69
CA THR A 29 13.44 101.39 -8.10
C THR A 29 14.32 102.04 -7.04
N GLU A 30 14.14 103.35 -6.81
CA GLU A 30 14.90 104.11 -5.82
C GLU A 30 14.80 103.48 -4.42
N GLY A 31 15.95 103.15 -3.81
CA GLY A 31 16.04 102.44 -2.53
C GLY A 31 16.04 100.90 -2.60
N LYS A 32 15.76 100.29 -3.76
CA LYS A 32 15.83 98.83 -3.98
C LYS A 32 16.36 98.50 -5.39
N PRO A 33 17.70 98.32 -5.55
CA PRO A 33 18.28 97.97 -6.83
C PRO A 33 17.92 96.53 -7.24
N GLU A 34 17.90 96.26 -8.55
CA GLU A 34 17.64 94.93 -9.09
C GLU A 34 18.76 93.94 -8.73
N THR A 35 18.39 92.71 -8.31
CA THR A 35 19.38 91.72 -7.83
C THR A 35 19.87 90.80 -8.95
N TYR A 36 21.15 90.92 -9.30
CA TYR A 36 21.79 90.06 -10.30
C TYR A 36 22.00 88.64 -9.74
N GLY A 37 21.47 87.61 -10.43
CA GLY A 37 21.68 86.19 -10.06
C GLY A 37 20.65 85.61 -9.08
N ALA A 38 19.43 86.15 -9.01
CA ALA A 38 18.35 85.58 -8.22
C ALA A 38 18.11 84.11 -8.61
N LYS A 39 18.19 83.20 -7.62
CA LYS A 39 17.94 81.76 -7.85
C LYS A 39 16.47 81.56 -8.20
N GLY A 40 16.21 81.15 -9.44
CA GLY A 40 14.87 80.77 -9.87
C GLY A 40 14.37 79.51 -9.13
N PRO A 41 13.06 79.38 -8.93
CA PRO A 41 12.50 78.19 -8.30
C PRO A 41 12.72 76.97 -9.22
N GLN A 42 13.45 75.98 -8.72
CA GLN A 42 13.62 74.70 -9.41
C GLN A 42 12.44 73.78 -9.11
N ARG A 43 12.06 72.92 -10.07
CA ARG A 43 10.94 71.99 -9.84
C ARG A 43 11.25 71.08 -8.65
N SER A 44 10.30 70.91 -7.75
CA SER A 44 10.45 70.14 -6.51
C SER A 44 10.87 68.68 -6.73
N ALA A 45 10.55 68.10 -7.90
CA ALA A 45 10.96 66.75 -8.29
C ALA A 45 12.48 66.55 -8.38
N PHE A 46 13.28 67.61 -8.58
CA PHE A 46 14.73 67.51 -8.68
C PHE A 46 15.45 67.46 -7.32
N GLY A 47 14.79 67.85 -6.23
CA GLY A 47 15.39 67.93 -4.90
C GLY A 47 14.75 66.99 -3.86
N GLY A 48 13.98 66.00 -4.31
CA GLY A 48 13.19 65.12 -3.45
C GLY A 48 13.70 63.68 -3.38
N LYS A 49 13.25 62.93 -2.37
CA LYS A 49 13.45 61.48 -2.29
C LYS A 49 12.48 60.77 -3.24
N HIS A 50 13.00 59.88 -4.08
CA HIS A 50 12.18 59.07 -5.00
C HIS A 50 11.50 57.89 -4.28
N LEU A 51 10.56 57.25 -4.98
CA LEU A 51 9.90 56.03 -4.51
C LEU A 51 10.92 54.90 -4.32
N SER A 52 10.78 54.14 -3.24
CA SER A 52 11.61 52.97 -2.97
C SER A 52 11.05 51.74 -3.67
N THR A 53 11.93 50.94 -4.27
CA THR A 53 11.63 49.62 -4.81
C THR A 53 12.54 48.59 -4.17
N GLU A 54 12.02 47.42 -3.81
CA GLU A 54 12.81 46.32 -3.28
C GLU A 54 13.12 45.30 -4.39
N PRO A 55 14.40 44.90 -4.57
CA PRO A 55 14.74 43.83 -5.50
C PRO A 55 14.26 42.47 -4.96
N LEU A 56 14.05 41.51 -5.86
CA LEU A 56 13.76 40.14 -5.46
C LEU A 56 14.93 39.59 -4.64
N LYS A 57 14.63 39.06 -3.46
CA LYS A 57 15.60 38.39 -2.61
C LYS A 57 15.80 36.96 -3.13
N GLU A 58 17.06 36.53 -3.25
CA GLU A 58 17.42 35.18 -3.67
C GLU A 58 17.67 34.28 -2.45
N GLY A 59 17.14 33.05 -2.46
CA GLY A 59 17.37 32.06 -1.41
C GLY A 59 16.12 31.27 -1.00
N LYS A 60 16.27 30.38 0.00
CA LYS A 60 15.19 29.59 0.62
C LYS A 60 15.00 29.98 2.08
N THR A 61 14.62 31.24 2.29
CA THR A 61 14.37 31.83 3.61
C THR A 61 12.99 32.49 3.62
N VAL A 62 12.42 32.66 4.82
CA VAL A 62 11.04 33.12 5.01
C VAL A 62 10.79 34.51 4.41
N ASP A 63 11.83 35.34 4.33
CA ASP A 63 11.75 36.70 3.79
C ASP A 63 11.70 36.77 2.26
N VAL A 64 11.97 35.66 1.56
CA VAL A 64 11.80 35.52 0.10
C VAL A 64 10.34 35.26 -0.24
N TYR A 65 9.61 34.55 0.62
CA TYR A 65 8.18 34.34 0.44
C TYR A 65 7.41 35.67 0.55
N PHE A 66 6.25 35.71 -0.11
CA PHE A 66 5.32 36.85 0.02
C PHE A 66 4.90 37.02 1.48
N GLU A 67 4.49 35.93 2.12
CA GLU A 67 4.21 35.91 3.56
C GLU A 67 5.49 35.77 4.37
N LYS A 68 5.78 36.79 5.18
CA LYS A 68 6.97 36.83 6.05
C LYS A 68 6.88 35.90 7.27
N LYS A 69 5.77 35.20 7.44
CA LYS A 69 5.56 34.25 8.53
C LYS A 69 5.39 32.85 7.96
N HIS A 70 6.32 31.96 8.26
CA HIS A 70 6.24 30.56 7.89
C HIS A 70 5.49 29.78 8.97
N ASN A 71 4.22 29.48 8.73
CA ASN A 71 3.40 28.65 9.62
C ASN A 71 3.56 27.17 9.23
N TRP A 72 3.68 26.28 10.22
CA TRP A 72 3.61 24.83 10.00
C TRP A 72 2.45 24.24 10.79
N ILE A 73 1.83 23.19 10.26
CA ILE A 73 0.60 22.61 10.81
C ILE A 73 0.80 21.97 12.20
N GLY A 74 2.01 21.45 12.47
CA GLY A 74 2.35 20.88 13.77
C GLY A 74 2.69 21.92 14.85
N ASP A 75 2.56 23.22 14.56
CA ASP A 75 2.76 24.25 15.58
C ASP A 75 1.63 24.17 16.61
N LYS A 76 1.99 24.11 17.90
CA LYS A 76 1.09 23.97 19.06
C LYS A 76 0.43 22.61 19.29
N ASP A 77 0.64 21.62 18.42
CA ASP A 77 0.20 20.25 18.69
C ASP A 77 1.27 19.51 19.51
N PRO A 78 1.00 19.07 20.75
CA PRO A 78 1.97 18.32 21.53
C PRO A 78 2.33 17.01 20.81
N TYR A 79 3.63 16.76 20.70
CA TYR A 79 4.12 15.51 20.17
C TYR A 79 3.77 14.33 21.11
N VAL A 80 3.01 13.36 20.62
CA VAL A 80 2.56 12.19 21.38
C VAL A 80 2.99 10.89 20.68
N ASP A 81 3.96 10.19 21.27
CA ASP A 81 4.51 8.94 20.71
C ASP A 81 3.50 7.78 20.63
N ARG A 82 2.57 7.71 21.58
CA ARG A 82 1.62 6.60 21.69
C ARG A 82 0.32 6.99 22.37
N ILE A 83 -0.75 6.29 21.97
CA ILE A 83 -2.07 6.40 22.59
C ILE A 83 -2.02 5.73 23.98
N ARG A 84 -2.36 6.47 25.03
CA ARG A 84 -2.40 5.97 26.41
C ARG A 84 -3.82 5.57 26.80
N TYR A 85 -4.13 4.28 26.71
CA TYR A 85 -5.45 3.75 27.04
C TYR A 85 -5.87 3.90 28.51
N LYS A 86 -4.91 4.07 29.43
CA LYS A 86 -5.19 4.28 30.86
C LYS A 86 -6.05 5.51 31.11
N GLU A 87 -5.85 6.57 30.32
CA GLU A 87 -6.56 7.84 30.46
C GLU A 87 -7.90 7.81 29.69
N LEU A 88 -7.96 7.10 28.57
CA LEU A 88 -9.14 7.00 27.70
C LEU A 88 -10.19 5.98 28.18
N GLN A 89 -9.76 4.89 28.79
CA GLN A 89 -10.61 3.78 29.22
C GLN A 89 -10.45 3.57 30.73
N PRO A 90 -11.19 4.28 31.59
CA PRO A 90 -11.06 4.12 33.04
C PRO A 90 -11.59 2.77 33.55
N GLU A 91 -12.57 2.17 32.86
CA GLU A 91 -13.17 0.89 33.24
C GLU A 91 -12.50 -0.30 32.55
N LYS A 92 -11.68 -1.05 33.31
CA LYS A 92 -11.09 -2.31 32.87
C LYS A 92 -12.03 -3.48 33.22
N LYS A 93 -12.58 -4.16 32.21
CA LYS A 93 -13.45 -5.34 32.40
C LYS A 93 -12.63 -6.63 32.37
N LYS A 94 -12.96 -7.62 33.21
CA LYS A 94 -12.35 -8.96 33.15
C LYS A 94 -12.82 -9.68 31.87
N GLY A 95 -11.91 -10.00 30.97
CA GLY A 95 -12.15 -10.82 29.79
C GLY A 95 -11.80 -12.29 30.03
N PHE A 96 -11.99 -13.12 29.01
CA PHE A 96 -11.80 -14.58 29.08
C PHE A 96 -10.34 -14.98 29.35
N LEU A 97 -9.43 -14.71 28.41
CA LEU A 97 -8.00 -15.03 28.54
C LEU A 97 -7.16 -13.78 28.85
N THR A 98 -7.57 -12.64 28.32
CA THR A 98 -6.94 -11.34 28.56
C THR A 98 -7.96 -10.40 29.19
N SER A 99 -7.51 -9.59 30.15
CA SER A 99 -8.37 -8.66 30.88
C SER A 99 -7.96 -7.19 30.68
N ASP A 100 -7.08 -6.90 29.71
CA ASP A 100 -6.53 -5.57 29.44
C ASP A 100 -7.50 -4.62 28.72
N PHE A 101 -7.08 -3.35 28.57
CA PHE A 101 -7.81 -2.36 27.77
C PHE A 101 -8.07 -2.87 26.35
N SER A 102 -9.14 -2.40 25.72
CA SER A 102 -9.39 -2.70 24.30
C SER A 102 -8.46 -1.84 23.44
N LYS A 103 -7.52 -2.49 22.73
CA LYS A 103 -6.46 -1.82 21.95
C LYS A 103 -6.52 -2.12 20.45
N ARG A 104 -7.72 -2.25 19.88
CA ARG A 104 -7.88 -2.54 18.44
C ARG A 104 -7.38 -1.41 17.53
N ASP A 105 -7.35 -0.20 18.06
CA ASP A 105 -6.90 1.03 17.42
C ASP A 105 -5.41 1.34 17.67
N GLU A 106 -4.68 0.52 18.43
CA GLU A 106 -3.27 0.80 18.81
C GLU A 106 -2.36 0.92 17.57
N PHE A 107 -2.69 0.18 16.52
CA PHE A 107 -1.96 0.15 15.25
C PHE A 107 -2.51 1.13 14.20
N THR A 108 -3.39 2.06 14.59
CA THR A 108 -3.73 3.20 13.73
C THR A 108 -2.69 4.31 13.81
N ASN A 109 -1.92 4.36 14.91
CA ASN A 109 -0.80 5.29 15.08
C ASN A 109 0.44 4.79 14.32
N THR A 110 0.95 5.62 13.41
CA THR A 110 2.09 5.29 12.54
C THR A 110 3.36 4.95 13.34
N ILE A 111 3.65 5.68 14.41
CA ILE A 111 4.81 5.43 15.28
C ILE A 111 4.74 4.03 15.86
N ARG A 112 3.56 3.61 16.35
CA ARG A 112 3.37 2.27 16.92
C ARG A 112 3.49 1.17 15.87
N THR A 113 3.03 1.41 14.65
CA THR A 113 3.22 0.47 13.54
C THR A 113 4.69 0.31 13.16
N GLU A 114 5.47 1.39 13.13
CA GLU A 114 6.91 1.32 12.82
C GLU A 114 7.69 0.61 13.93
N GLN A 115 7.37 0.87 15.20
CA GLN A 115 7.95 0.11 16.32
C GLN A 115 7.67 -1.39 16.21
N TRP A 116 6.46 -1.78 15.80
CA TRP A 116 6.11 -3.19 15.62
C TRP A 116 6.85 -3.80 14.41
N ARG A 117 7.00 -3.05 13.31
CA ARG A 117 7.80 -3.48 12.16
C ARG A 117 9.26 -3.67 12.54
N GLU A 118 9.82 -2.79 13.36
CA GLU A 118 11.18 -2.91 13.87
C GLU A 118 11.35 -4.16 14.75
N GLN A 119 10.39 -4.44 15.63
CA GLN A 119 10.37 -5.67 16.43
C GLN A 119 10.34 -6.92 15.55
N LEU A 120 9.41 -7.00 14.59
CA LEU A 120 9.33 -8.13 13.66
C LEU A 120 10.60 -8.30 12.83
N LYS A 121 11.24 -7.19 12.43
CA LYS A 121 12.52 -7.23 11.71
C LYS A 121 13.63 -7.80 12.58
N GLY A 122 13.70 -7.39 13.85
CA GLY A 122 14.65 -7.93 14.83
C GLY A 122 14.43 -9.42 15.11
N GLU A 123 13.19 -9.82 15.36
CA GLU A 123 12.80 -11.22 15.61
C GLU A 123 13.14 -12.12 14.41
N ASN A 124 12.80 -11.69 13.20
CA ASN A 124 13.15 -12.42 11.98
C ASN A 124 14.67 -12.51 11.76
N GLY A 125 15.41 -11.46 12.10
CA GLY A 125 16.87 -11.46 12.08
C GLY A 125 17.45 -12.49 13.04
N HIS A 126 16.97 -12.51 14.29
CA HIS A 126 17.40 -13.49 15.30
C HIS A 126 16.99 -14.93 14.93
N ALA A 127 15.79 -15.13 14.37
CA ALA A 127 15.32 -16.44 13.95
C ALA A 127 16.20 -17.02 12.82
N LYS A 128 16.58 -16.19 11.84
CA LYS A 128 17.52 -16.60 10.78
C LYS A 128 18.92 -16.90 11.32
N ALA A 129 19.46 -16.04 12.18
CA ALA A 129 20.76 -16.27 12.79
C ALA A 129 20.77 -17.55 13.64
N ALA A 130 19.71 -17.83 14.39
CA ALA A 130 19.55 -19.07 15.14
C ALA A 130 19.49 -20.27 14.19
N LEU A 131 18.71 -20.19 13.11
CA LEU A 131 18.64 -21.25 12.10
C LEU A 131 20.02 -21.53 11.49
N GLU A 132 20.77 -20.50 11.10
CA GLU A 132 22.12 -20.62 10.54
C GLU A 132 23.11 -21.23 11.55
N MET A 133 23.01 -20.87 12.83
CA MET A 133 23.81 -21.51 13.88
C MET A 133 23.46 -22.99 14.05
N PHE A 134 22.17 -23.34 14.01
CA PHE A 134 21.71 -24.73 14.11
C PHE A 134 22.09 -25.55 12.88
N THR A 135 22.00 -25.00 11.66
CA THR A 135 22.40 -25.71 10.43
C THR A 135 23.91 -25.90 10.37
N ALA A 136 24.70 -24.89 10.75
CA ALA A 136 26.15 -24.98 10.86
C ALA A 136 26.58 -26.00 11.92
N ALA A 137 25.92 -26.03 13.09
CA ALA A 137 26.21 -27.00 14.14
C ALA A 137 25.78 -28.43 13.77
N ALA A 138 24.70 -28.58 13.00
CA ALA A 138 24.19 -29.87 12.56
C ALA A 138 24.90 -30.42 11.30
N GLY A 139 25.70 -29.61 10.61
CA GLY A 139 26.39 -30.01 9.38
C GLY A 139 25.45 -30.37 8.22
N LEU A 140 24.20 -29.90 8.25
CA LEU A 140 23.25 -30.10 7.16
C LEU A 140 23.43 -28.99 6.12
N GLU A 141 23.85 -29.36 4.91
CA GLU A 141 23.74 -28.49 3.74
C GLU A 141 22.26 -28.23 3.38
N ASP A 142 22.05 -27.06 2.78
CA ASP A 142 20.77 -26.41 2.49
C ASP A 142 19.87 -27.27 1.57
N SER A 143 19.18 -28.24 2.17
CA SER A 143 18.22 -29.08 1.46
C SER A 143 16.90 -28.31 1.30
N SER A 144 16.87 -27.45 0.28
CA SER A 144 15.63 -26.83 -0.19
C SER A 144 14.56 -27.92 -0.38
N PRO A 145 13.34 -27.76 0.19
CA PRO A 145 12.30 -28.76 0.05
C PRO A 145 11.91 -28.85 -1.42
N ARG A 146 12.26 -29.96 -2.06
CA ARG A 146 11.78 -30.29 -3.40
C ARG A 146 10.26 -30.37 -3.33
N VAL A 147 9.59 -29.35 -3.85
CA VAL A 147 8.14 -29.34 -4.06
C VAL A 147 7.84 -30.55 -4.95
N ALA A 148 7.15 -31.54 -4.37
CA ALA A 148 6.69 -32.71 -5.11
C ALA A 148 5.78 -32.22 -6.24
N THR A 149 6.24 -32.40 -7.47
CA THR A 149 5.44 -32.12 -8.67
C THR A 149 4.29 -33.11 -8.71
N THR A 150 3.12 -32.67 -8.27
CA THR A 150 1.87 -33.37 -8.54
C THR A 150 1.73 -33.55 -10.05
N LYS A 151 1.42 -34.77 -10.50
CA LYS A 151 1.12 -35.06 -11.91
C LYS A 151 0.02 -34.09 -12.36
N ARG A 152 0.37 -33.08 -13.15
CA ARG A 152 -0.60 -32.18 -13.77
C ARG A 152 -1.31 -32.98 -14.84
N ASP A 153 -2.62 -33.09 -14.74
CA ASP A 153 -3.46 -33.55 -15.85
C ASP A 153 -3.13 -32.71 -17.10
N PRO A 154 -3.21 -33.28 -18.31
CA PRO A 154 -2.87 -32.56 -19.53
C PRO A 154 -3.69 -31.28 -19.64
N GLU A 155 -3.02 -30.16 -19.93
CA GLU A 155 -3.69 -28.87 -20.11
C GLU A 155 -4.67 -28.96 -21.29
N LEU A 156 -5.96 -28.96 -20.96
CA LEU A 156 -7.05 -28.93 -21.94
C LEU A 156 -7.36 -27.47 -22.27
N PHE A 157 -7.45 -27.15 -23.56
CA PHE A 157 -7.85 -25.81 -23.98
C PHE A 157 -9.31 -25.54 -23.63
N MET A 158 -9.62 -24.29 -23.29
CA MET A 158 -10.98 -23.86 -22.97
C MET A 158 -11.97 -24.13 -24.12
N TYR A 159 -11.51 -23.97 -25.36
CA TYR A 159 -12.32 -24.22 -26.55
C TYR A 159 -12.87 -25.66 -26.58
N ASP A 160 -12.02 -26.65 -26.30
CA ASP A 160 -12.39 -28.08 -26.29
C ASP A 160 -13.27 -28.46 -25.09
N GLN A 161 -13.34 -27.63 -24.05
CA GLN A 161 -14.23 -27.83 -22.90
C GLN A 161 -15.62 -27.24 -23.14
N VAL A 162 -15.68 -26.10 -23.85
CA VAL A 162 -16.95 -25.42 -24.17
C VAL A 162 -17.72 -26.17 -25.25
N TYR A 163 -17.03 -26.70 -26.25
CA TYR A 163 -17.63 -27.50 -27.31
C TYR A 163 -17.50 -28.98 -26.97
N GLU A 164 -18.64 -29.65 -26.75
CA GLU A 164 -18.66 -31.07 -26.36
C GLU A 164 -18.22 -31.98 -27.51
N LYS A 165 -17.68 -33.15 -27.16
CA LYS A 165 -17.37 -34.21 -28.12
C LYS A 165 -18.62 -35.05 -28.37
N GLU A 166 -18.88 -35.32 -29.64
CA GLU A 166 -19.96 -36.22 -30.05
C GLU A 166 -19.63 -37.66 -29.63
N ASP A 167 -20.62 -38.35 -29.03
CA ASP A 167 -20.52 -39.78 -28.71
C ASP A 167 -21.53 -40.56 -29.58
N PRO A 168 -21.06 -41.35 -30.56
CA PRO A 168 -21.94 -42.11 -31.44
C PRO A 168 -22.59 -43.34 -30.77
N ASN A 169 -22.11 -43.74 -29.59
CA ASN A 169 -22.51 -44.99 -28.94
C ASN A 169 -23.49 -44.80 -27.78
N PHE A 170 -23.63 -43.58 -27.27
CA PHE A 170 -24.54 -43.31 -26.17
C PHE A 170 -25.95 -43.01 -26.69
N ASP A 171 -26.86 -43.97 -26.51
CA ASP A 171 -28.25 -43.96 -26.96
C ASP A 171 -29.23 -43.29 -25.96
N GLY A 172 -28.71 -42.69 -24.90
CA GLY A 172 -29.51 -42.04 -23.86
C GLY A 172 -29.88 -42.96 -22.67
N ALA A 173 -29.54 -44.26 -22.71
CA ALA A 173 -29.82 -45.19 -21.61
C ALA A 173 -28.80 -45.07 -20.46
N SER A 174 -28.77 -43.93 -19.76
CA SER A 174 -27.87 -43.73 -18.61
C SER A 174 -28.41 -44.30 -17.30
N ARG A 175 -27.49 -44.86 -16.50
CA ARG A 175 -27.78 -45.28 -15.11
C ARG A 175 -27.84 -44.09 -14.15
N THR A 176 -27.18 -42.98 -14.49
CA THR A 176 -27.21 -41.75 -13.69
C THR A 176 -28.49 -40.98 -13.98
N HIS A 177 -29.26 -40.68 -12.94
CA HIS A 177 -30.47 -39.86 -13.08
C HIS A 177 -30.18 -38.41 -13.54
N ARG A 178 -28.93 -37.96 -13.42
CA ARG A 178 -28.45 -36.66 -13.87
C ARG A 178 -27.35 -36.85 -14.90
N ASP A 179 -27.34 -36.01 -15.93
CA ASP A 179 -26.20 -35.87 -16.83
C ASP A 179 -25.04 -35.21 -16.08
N THR A 180 -23.97 -35.97 -15.82
CA THR A 180 -22.81 -35.53 -15.05
C THR A 180 -21.56 -36.29 -15.45
N LYS A 181 -20.42 -35.58 -15.52
CA LYS A 181 -19.10 -36.15 -15.78
C LYS A 181 -18.25 -36.28 -14.50
N ASN A 182 -18.84 -36.10 -13.31
CA ASN A 182 -18.14 -36.22 -12.04
C ASN A 182 -17.74 -37.68 -11.75
N LYS A 183 -16.43 -37.97 -11.76
CA LYS A 183 -15.87 -39.32 -11.51
C LYS A 183 -16.42 -39.98 -10.23
N THR A 184 -16.64 -39.20 -9.16
CA THR A 184 -17.13 -39.71 -7.86
C THR A 184 -18.62 -40.06 -7.82
N MET A 185 -19.39 -39.60 -8.81
CA MET A 185 -20.80 -39.95 -9.02
C MET A 185 -20.93 -41.14 -9.99
N LEU A 186 -20.01 -41.27 -10.94
CA LEU A 186 -20.01 -42.35 -11.93
C LEU A 186 -19.58 -43.70 -11.32
N SER A 187 -18.60 -43.67 -10.41
CA SER A 187 -18.11 -44.85 -9.71
C SER A 187 -18.30 -44.75 -8.20
N ARG A 188 -18.53 -45.90 -7.57
CA ARG A 188 -18.51 -46.04 -6.10
C ARG A 188 -17.09 -45.95 -5.57
N ASP A 189 -16.12 -46.46 -6.32
CA ASP A 189 -14.71 -46.43 -5.94
C ASP A 189 -14.15 -45.03 -6.13
N ARG A 190 -13.46 -44.55 -5.09
CA ARG A 190 -12.93 -43.19 -5.01
C ARG A 190 -11.50 -43.21 -4.56
N GLU A 191 -10.64 -42.60 -5.36
CA GLU A 191 -9.25 -42.33 -4.99
C GLU A 191 -9.21 -41.05 -4.15
N LEU A 192 -8.66 -41.15 -2.94
CA LEU A 192 -8.42 -40.00 -2.08
C LEU A 192 -6.92 -39.71 -2.10
N GLY A 193 -6.56 -38.43 -2.29
CA GLY A 193 -5.18 -37.96 -2.21
C GLY A 193 -4.78 -37.64 -0.76
N GLU A 194 -4.24 -36.44 -0.55
CA GLU A 194 -3.74 -35.98 0.75
C GLU A 194 -4.83 -35.91 1.84
N MET A 195 -6.07 -35.63 1.46
CA MET A 195 -7.18 -35.57 2.41
C MET A 195 -7.71 -36.97 2.72
N ILE A 196 -7.52 -37.39 3.98
CA ILE A 196 -7.98 -38.69 4.50
C ILE A 196 -8.95 -38.44 5.65
N THR A 197 -10.10 -39.13 5.63
CA THR A 197 -11.05 -39.11 6.75
C THR A 197 -10.56 -40.00 7.89
N THR A 198 -10.88 -39.64 9.13
CA THR A 198 -10.47 -40.41 10.33
C THR A 198 -10.89 -41.88 10.25
N THR A 199 -12.08 -42.17 9.70
CA THR A 199 -12.56 -43.54 9.48
C THR A 199 -11.71 -44.32 8.49
N LYS A 200 -11.35 -43.72 7.34
CA LYS A 200 -10.51 -44.40 6.34
C LYS A 200 -9.10 -44.62 6.86
N LEU A 201 -8.60 -43.73 7.71
CA LEU A 201 -7.31 -43.91 8.38
C LEU A 201 -7.35 -45.11 9.35
N ALA A 202 -8.42 -45.21 10.15
CA ALA A 202 -8.55 -46.23 11.19
C ALA A 202 -8.80 -47.65 10.65
N PHE A 203 -9.57 -47.80 9.57
CA PHE A 203 -9.91 -49.12 9.02
C PHE A 203 -9.12 -49.41 7.74
N GLN A 204 -8.03 -50.16 7.89
CA GLN A 204 -7.28 -50.72 6.77
C GLN A 204 -7.67 -52.17 6.53
N ALA A 205 -7.46 -52.65 5.30
CA ALA A 205 -7.55 -54.08 5.03
C ALA A 205 -6.54 -54.81 5.95
N PRO A 206 -6.96 -55.85 6.69
CA PRO A 206 -6.06 -56.59 7.56
C PRO A 206 -4.96 -57.27 6.73
N SER A 207 -3.76 -57.40 7.30
CA SER A 207 -2.60 -57.98 6.59
C SER A 207 -2.80 -59.45 6.25
N ASP A 208 -3.41 -60.19 7.17
CA ASP A 208 -3.55 -61.63 7.09
C ASP A 208 -4.94 -62.09 7.51
N HIS A 209 -5.39 -63.17 6.88
CA HIS A 209 -6.62 -63.86 7.21
C HIS A 209 -6.35 -65.33 7.47
N HIS A 210 -6.71 -65.80 8.67
CA HIS A 210 -6.63 -67.22 9.03
C HIS A 210 -8.02 -67.81 9.13
N LYS A 211 -8.20 -69.04 8.61
CA LYS A 211 -9.45 -69.77 8.83
C LYS A 211 -9.57 -70.10 10.33
N PRO A 212 -10.77 -69.98 10.92
CA PRO A 212 -10.96 -70.33 12.33
C PRO A 212 -10.69 -71.81 12.56
N GLU A 213 -10.11 -72.15 13.71
CA GLU A 213 -9.81 -73.52 14.12
C GLU A 213 -11.07 -74.40 14.19
N HIS A 214 -12.16 -73.82 14.70
CA HIS A 214 -13.42 -74.51 14.90
C HIS A 214 -14.55 -73.79 14.18
N ALA A 215 -14.75 -74.16 12.91
CA ALA A 215 -15.95 -73.81 12.15
C ALA A 215 -16.94 -74.99 12.16
N ARG A 216 -18.24 -74.68 12.31
CA ARG A 216 -19.31 -75.68 12.14
C ARG A 216 -19.30 -76.19 10.71
N LYS A 217 -19.10 -77.50 10.51
CA LYS A 217 -19.12 -78.15 9.19
C LYS A 217 -20.50 -78.75 8.92
N PRO A 218 -21.16 -78.46 7.78
CA PRO A 218 -22.51 -78.93 7.49
C PRO A 218 -22.51 -80.37 6.95
N ILE A 219 -21.98 -81.33 7.72
CA ILE A 219 -21.79 -82.74 7.31
C ILE A 219 -23.09 -83.36 6.78
N VAL A 220 -24.23 -83.14 7.45
CA VAL A 220 -25.53 -83.67 7.00
C VAL A 220 -25.90 -83.17 5.60
N ARG A 221 -25.68 -81.89 5.31
CA ARG A 221 -25.96 -81.33 3.97
C ARG A 221 -25.00 -81.90 2.93
N GLU A 222 -23.76 -82.15 3.31
CA GLU A 222 -22.70 -82.64 2.42
C GLU A 222 -22.82 -84.14 2.12
N THR A 223 -23.28 -84.96 3.07
CA THR A 223 -23.25 -86.42 2.96
C THR A 223 -24.61 -87.07 2.74
N PHE A 224 -25.71 -86.52 3.27
CA PHE A 224 -27.02 -87.17 3.17
C PHE A 224 -27.68 -86.93 1.82
N PHE A 225 -27.40 -85.79 1.18
CA PHE A 225 -28.01 -85.42 -0.10
C PHE A 225 -26.97 -85.49 -1.22
N ARG A 226 -27.26 -86.30 -2.24
CA ARG A 226 -26.48 -86.33 -3.48
C ARG A 226 -27.19 -85.51 -4.55
N LYS A 227 -26.43 -84.79 -5.40
CA LYS A 227 -26.98 -83.81 -6.35
C LYS A 227 -28.08 -84.40 -7.24
N THR A 228 -27.75 -85.40 -8.07
CA THR A 228 -28.69 -86.03 -9.01
C THR A 228 -28.14 -87.40 -9.44
N ASN A 229 -28.38 -88.45 -8.66
CA ASN A 229 -28.18 -89.82 -9.14
C ASN A 229 -29.06 -90.79 -8.35
N ILE A 230 -29.77 -91.65 -9.08
CA ILE A 230 -30.70 -92.64 -8.50
C ILE A 230 -29.97 -93.97 -8.24
N PHE A 231 -29.03 -94.36 -9.11
CA PHE A 231 -28.25 -95.60 -8.98
C PHE A 231 -26.76 -95.36 -9.18
N PHE A 232 -25.95 -95.79 -8.23
CA PHE A 232 -24.48 -95.70 -8.31
C PHE A 232 -23.90 -97.00 -8.87
N PRO A 233 -22.74 -96.95 -9.58
CA PRO A 233 -22.09 -98.16 -10.08
C PRO A 233 -21.69 -99.09 -8.92
N GLU A 234 -21.76 -100.40 -9.17
CA GLU A 234 -21.33 -101.43 -8.21
C GLU A 234 -19.82 -101.28 -7.93
N GLY A 235 -19.43 -101.33 -6.65
CA GLY A 235 -18.04 -101.18 -6.21
C GLY A 235 -17.48 -99.75 -6.20
N CYS A 236 -18.32 -98.71 -6.08
CA CYS A 236 -17.87 -97.32 -6.10
C CYS A 236 -17.01 -96.87 -4.90
N ALA A 237 -16.96 -97.67 -3.83
CA ALA A 237 -16.07 -97.51 -2.69
C ALA A 237 -15.58 -98.89 -2.24
N ALA A 238 -14.33 -98.96 -1.76
CA ALA A 238 -13.82 -100.19 -1.15
C ALA A 238 -14.48 -100.37 0.22
N ASP A 239 -15.34 -101.37 0.35
CA ASP A 239 -15.97 -101.71 1.63
C ASP A 239 -14.98 -102.52 2.47
N PRO A 240 -14.55 -102.02 3.65
CA PRO A 240 -13.56 -102.69 4.49
C PRO A 240 -14.11 -103.94 5.21
N SER A 241 -15.35 -104.34 4.93
CA SER A 241 -16.05 -105.47 5.54
C SER A 241 -16.24 -106.67 4.59
N THR A 242 -15.60 -106.64 3.41
CA THR A 242 -15.56 -107.75 2.43
C THR A 242 -14.13 -108.21 2.18
#